data_AF-A0A376VLU5-F1
#
_entry.id   AF-A0A376VLU5-F1
#
_cell.length_a   1.000
_cell.length_b   1.000
_cell.length_c   1.000
_cell.angle_alpha   90.00
_cell.angle_beta   90.00
_cell.angle_gamma   90.00
#
_symmetry.space_group_name_H-M   'P 1'
#
loop_
_entity.id
_entity.type
_entity.pdbx_description
1 polymer ?
#
loop_
_entity_poly.entity_id
_entity_poly.type
_entity_poly.pdbx_seq_one_letter_code
_entity_poly.pdbx_strand_id
1 'polypeptide(L)'
;MLLILMLTSKGMAGVPRASMVVIAATLNQFNIPGSGADLVMGVDPFLDMGRSATNVMSNAMGAAMVSRWEGEHFGEGCRGKALKPNESNVALP
;
A
#
# COMPACT_ATOMS: atom_id res chain seq x y z
N MET A 1 -12.63 6.04 15.56
CA MET A 1 -12.56 5.56 14.17
C MET A 1 -11.12 5.45 13.65
N LEU A 2 -10.27 6.48 13.75
CA LEU A 2 -8.91 6.47 13.17
C LEU A 2 -8.02 5.28 13.62
N LEU A 3 -7.99 4.94 14.91
CA LEU A 3 -7.20 3.82 15.42
C LEU A 3 -7.60 2.47 14.79
N ILE A 4 -8.92 2.23 14.68
CA ILE A 4 -9.49 1.02 14.08
C ILE A 4 -9.13 0.95 12.60
N LEU A 5 -9.28 2.07 11.87
CA LEU A 5 -8.93 2.16 10.46
C LEU A 5 -7.43 1.90 10.20
N MET A 6 -6.56 2.43 11.07
CA MET A 6 -5.12 2.19 11.01
C MET A 6 -4.77 0.72 11.28
N LEU A 7 -5.43 0.08 12.25
CA LEU A 7 -5.22 -1.33 12.55
C LEU A 7 -5.65 -2.24 11.39
N THR A 8 -6.77 -1.93 10.74
CA THR A 8 -7.27 -2.68 9.57
C THR A 8 -6.48 -2.43 8.28
N SER A 9 -5.65 -1.38 8.23
CA SER A 9 -4.94 -0.95 7.01
C SER A 9 -3.89 -1.95 6.50
N LYS A 10 -3.38 -2.84 7.36
CA LYS A 10 -2.41 -3.87 6.96
C LYS A 10 -3.05 -5.20 6.53
N GLY A 11 -4.35 -5.38 6.76
CA GLY A 11 -5.08 -6.62 6.47
C GLY A 11 -5.89 -6.61 5.16
N MET A 12 -5.93 -5.48 4.45
CA MET A 12 -6.66 -5.38 3.17
C MET A 12 -5.86 -6.02 2.04
N ALA A 13 -6.34 -7.16 1.54
CA ALA A 13 -5.89 -7.68 0.26
C ALA A 13 -6.23 -6.68 -0.86
N GLY A 14 -5.36 -6.57 -1.88
CA GLY A 14 -5.47 -5.63 -3.01
C GLY A 14 -6.61 -5.98 -3.98
N VAL A 15 -7.82 -6.09 -3.46
CA VAL A 15 -9.03 -6.39 -4.24
C VAL A 15 -9.74 -5.07 -4.54
N PRO A 16 -10.22 -4.85 -5.78
CA PRO A 16 -11.00 -3.67 -6.11
C PRO A 16 -12.17 -3.50 -5.15
N ARG A 17 -12.42 -2.27 -4.69
CA ARG A 17 -13.54 -1.90 -3.82
C ARG A 17 -13.49 -2.44 -2.38
N ALA A 18 -12.33 -2.91 -1.92
CA ALA A 18 -12.16 -3.36 -0.54
C ALA A 18 -12.49 -2.26 0.50
N SER A 19 -12.36 -0.98 0.14
CA SER A 19 -12.78 0.13 1.00
C SER A 19 -14.25 0.16 1.37
N MET A 20 -15.14 -0.26 0.47
CA MET A 20 -16.57 -0.23 0.77
C MET A 20 -16.93 -1.24 1.86
N VAL A 21 -16.25 -2.39 1.88
CA VAL A 21 -16.40 -3.38 2.95
C VAL A 21 -15.94 -2.79 4.29
N VAL A 22 -14.82 -2.07 4.30
CA VAL A 22 -14.30 -1.41 5.51
C VAL A 22 -15.20 -0.27 5.98
N ILE A 23 -15.72 0.55 5.06
CA ILE A 23 -16.66 1.63 5.38
C ILE A 23 -17.95 1.06 5.95
N ALA A 24 -18.54 0.05 5.31
CA ALA A 24 -19.75 -0.62 5.79
C ALA A 24 -19.55 -1.27 7.17
N ALA A 25 -18.41 -1.93 7.39
CA ALA A 25 -18.07 -2.52 8.69
C ALA A 25 -17.90 -1.44 9.77
N THR A 26 -17.24 -0.33 9.44
CA THR A 26 -16.99 0.75 10.41
C THR A 26 -18.27 1.52 10.74
N LEU A 27 -19.16 1.76 9.78
CA LEU A 27 -20.46 2.42 10.04
C LEU A 27 -21.34 1.58 10.99
N ASN A 28 -21.39 0.26 10.79
CA ASN A 28 -22.08 -0.66 11.69
C ASN A 28 -21.50 -0.62 13.11
N GLN A 29 -20.18 -0.50 13.25
CA GLN A 29 -19.53 -0.50 14.56
C GLN A 29 -19.78 0.77 15.39
N PHE A 30 -20.20 1.86 14.74
CA PHE A 30 -20.51 3.14 15.38
C PHE A 30 -22.00 3.53 15.31
N ASN A 31 -22.90 2.59 14.93
CA ASN A 31 -24.35 2.82 14.79
C ASN A 31 -24.73 3.99 13.85
N ILE A 32 -23.92 4.25 12.82
CA ILE A 32 -24.23 5.30 11.84
C ILE A 32 -25.09 4.70 10.72
N PRO A 33 -26.24 5.31 10.37
CA PRO A 33 -27.10 4.81 9.31
C PRO A 33 -26.37 4.76 7.96
N GLY A 34 -26.60 3.68 7.22
CA GLY A 34 -25.91 3.36 5.96
C GLY A 34 -26.14 4.37 4.82
N SER A 35 -27.11 5.29 4.97
CA SER A 35 -27.38 6.36 4.02
C SER A 35 -26.17 7.26 3.73
N GLY A 36 -25.20 7.34 4.66
CA GLY A 36 -23.93 8.03 4.43
C GLY A 36 -22.97 7.30 3.47
N ALA A 37 -23.03 5.98 3.38
CA ALA A 37 -22.21 5.20 2.44
C ALA A 37 -22.70 5.37 1.00
N ASP A 38 -24.02 5.48 0.81
CA ASP A 38 -24.65 5.65 -0.51
C ASP A 38 -24.21 6.96 -1.19
N LEU A 39 -24.01 8.03 -0.40
CA LEU A 39 -23.48 9.30 -0.90
C LEU A 39 -22.05 9.17 -1.45
N VAL A 40 -21.22 8.35 -0.80
CA VAL A 40 -19.80 8.17 -1.16
C VAL A 40 -19.62 7.18 -2.31
N MET A 41 -20.64 6.37 -2.62
CA MET A 41 -20.62 5.38 -3.68
C MET A 41 -20.30 5.96 -5.07
N GLY A 42 -20.64 7.23 -5.31
CA GLY A 42 -20.33 7.92 -6.57
C GLY A 42 -18.84 8.29 -6.75
N VAL A 43 -18.11 8.55 -5.66
CA VAL A 43 -16.70 8.98 -5.70
C VAL A 43 -15.73 7.86 -5.30
N ASP A 44 -16.25 6.77 -4.73
CA ASP A 44 -15.50 5.58 -4.31
C ASP A 44 -14.51 5.04 -5.36
N PRO A 45 -14.85 4.94 -6.66
CA PRO A 45 -13.87 4.44 -7.65
C PRO A 45 -12.60 5.29 -7.75
N PHE A 46 -12.72 6.62 -7.67
CA PHE A 46 -11.57 7.52 -7.72
C PHE A 46 -10.76 7.46 -6.43
N LEU A 47 -11.43 7.42 -5.28
CA LEU A 47 -10.78 7.30 -3.97
C LEU A 47 -10.09 5.94 -3.77
N ASP A 48 -10.67 4.86 -4.30
CA ASP A 48 -10.12 3.51 -4.27
C ASP A 48 -8.84 3.41 -5.12
N MET A 49 -8.84 4.03 -6.30
CA MET A 49 -7.65 4.17 -7.14
C MET A 49 -6.57 5.01 -6.47
N GLY A 50 -6.93 6.17 -5.89
CA GLY A 50 -5.96 7.04 -5.19
C GLY A 50 -5.31 6.36 -3.98
N ARG A 51 -6.08 5.56 -3.23
CA ARG A 51 -5.56 4.76 -2.11
C ARG A 51 -4.57 3.70 -2.59
N SER A 52 -4.93 2.95 -3.62
CA SER A 52 -4.06 1.91 -4.18
C SER A 52 -2.77 2.50 -4.76
N ALA A 53 -2.87 3.63 -5.46
CA ALA A 53 -1.71 4.35 -5.99
C ALA A 53 -0.75 4.80 -4.89
N THR A 54 -1.28 5.38 -3.81
CA THR A 54 -0.46 5.85 -2.68
C THR A 54 0.18 4.67 -1.94
N ASN A 55 -0.56 3.57 -1.75
CA ASN A 55 -0.04 2.36 -1.12
C ASN A 55 1.13 1.76 -1.92
N VAL A 56 0.99 1.64 -3.24
CA VAL A 56 2.07 1.16 -4.12
C VAL A 56 3.25 2.12 -4.12
N MET A 57 3.01 3.44 -4.25
CA MET A 57 4.06 4.46 -4.26
C MET A 57 4.91 4.40 -2.98
N SER A 58 4.26 4.32 -1.80
CA SER A 58 4.96 4.25 -0.53
C SER A 58 5.80 2.97 -0.37
N ASN A 59 5.29 1.83 -0.83
CA ASN A 59 6.03 0.58 -0.78
C ASN A 59 7.26 0.63 -1.71
N ALA A 60 7.11 1.19 -2.92
CA ALA A 60 8.20 1.38 -3.86
C ALA A 60 9.28 2.35 -3.32
N MET A 61 8.86 3.46 -2.71
CA MET A 61 9.77 4.40 -2.07
C MET A 61 10.48 3.77 -0.86
N GLY A 62 9.77 2.99 -0.04
CA GLY A 62 10.33 2.25 1.08
C GLY A 62 11.40 1.26 0.63
N ALA A 63 11.10 0.45 -0.39
CA ALA A 63 12.06 -0.49 -0.97
C ALA A 63 13.31 0.22 -1.53
N ALA A 64 13.14 1.33 -2.25
CA ALA A 64 14.27 2.12 -2.75
C ALA A 64 15.12 2.72 -1.62
N MET A 65 14.48 3.16 -0.53
CA MET A 65 15.16 3.74 0.62
C MET A 65 15.90 2.68 1.44
N VAL A 66 15.31 1.49 1.62
CA VAL A 66 15.95 0.34 2.28
C VAL A 66 17.12 -0.16 1.45
N SER A 67 16.97 -0.35 0.14
CA SER A 67 18.07 -0.71 -0.78
C SER A 67 19.22 0.30 -0.70
N ARG A 68 18.90 1.59 -0.55
CA ARG A 68 19.89 2.64 -0.33
C ARG A 68 20.62 2.50 1.01
N TRP A 69 19.92 2.09 2.05
CA TRP A 69 20.47 1.96 3.40
C TRP A 69 21.27 0.68 3.61
N GLU A 70 20.86 -0.42 2.98
CA GLU A 70 21.56 -1.72 2.97
C GLU A 70 22.80 -1.70 2.06
N GLY A 71 23.00 -0.62 1.28
CA GLY A 71 24.15 -0.50 0.38
C GLY A 71 24.01 -1.29 -0.91
N GLU A 72 22.86 -1.95 -1.15
CA GLU A 72 22.51 -2.65 -2.39
C GLU A 72 22.11 -1.68 -3.53
N HIS A 73 22.83 -0.56 -3.66
CA HIS A 73 22.67 0.24 -4.87
C HIS A 73 23.19 -0.55 -6.07
N PHE A 74 22.29 -0.78 -7.02
CA PHE A 74 22.63 -0.85 -8.43
C PHE A 74 23.32 0.47 -8.82
N GLY A 75 24.64 0.58 -8.60
CA GLY A 75 25.51 1.66 -9.07
C GLY A 75 25.35 3.06 -8.46
N GLU A 76 26.39 3.88 -8.62
CA GLU A 76 26.43 5.28 -8.18
C GLU A 76 25.40 6.14 -8.96
N GLY A 77 24.39 6.65 -8.25
CA GLY A 77 23.39 7.59 -8.76
C GLY A 77 22.27 6.96 -9.61
N CYS A 78 21.28 7.78 -10.00
CA CYS A 78 20.10 7.35 -10.81
C CYS A 78 20.44 6.82 -12.23
N ARG A 79 21.72 6.54 -12.53
CA ARG A 79 22.22 5.89 -13.74
C ARG A 79 23.05 4.66 -13.36
N GLY A 80 22.51 3.87 -12.43
CA GLY A 80 23.08 2.63 -11.96
C GLY A 80 23.33 1.63 -13.08
N LYS A 81 24.59 1.34 -13.40
CA LYS A 81 24.93 0.09 -14.09
C LYS A 81 24.71 -1.06 -13.09
N ALA A 82 24.01 -2.11 -13.53
CA ALA A 82 23.75 -3.29 -12.72
C ALA A 82 25.04 -3.80 -12.08
N LEU A 83 24.98 -4.09 -10.76
CA LEU A 83 26.04 -4.83 -10.10
C LEU A 83 26.20 -6.17 -10.84
N LYS A 84 27.42 -6.48 -11.28
CA LYS A 84 27.71 -7.81 -11.81
C LYS A 84 27.38 -8.81 -10.70
N PRO A 85 26.61 -9.87 -10.98
CA PRO A 85 26.27 -10.86 -9.98
C PRO A 85 27.56 -11.41 -9.36
N ASN A 86 27.71 -11.22 -8.05
CA ASN A 86 28.77 -11.86 -7.28
C ASN A 86 28.33 -13.30 -7.03
N GLU A 87 29.12 -14.25 -7.52
CA GLU A 87 28.89 -15.69 -7.42
C GLU A 87 28.78 -16.20 -5.96
N SER A 88 29.12 -15.36 -4.96
CA SER A 88 29.02 -15.73 -3.54
C SER A 88 27.61 -15.61 -2.93
N ASN A 89 26.62 -15.03 -3.61
CA ASN A 89 25.23 -14.92 -3.12
C ASN A 89 24.20 -15.76 -3.92
N VAL A 90 24.68 -16.64 -4.81
CA VAL A 90 23.83 -17.59 -5.57
C VAL A 90 23.54 -18.87 -4.76
N ALA A 91 23.96 -18.91 -3.49
CA ALA A 91 23.82 -20.09 -2.63
C ALA A 91 23.22 -19.72 -1.26
N LEU A 92 22.00 -19.21 -1.24
CA LEU A 92 21.13 -19.37 -0.07
C LEU A 92 19.75 -19.85 -0.55
N PRO A 93 19.25 -20.98 0.00
CA PRO A 93 18.01 -21.63 -0.43
C PRO A 93 16.75 -20.81 -0.14
#